data_AF-A0A415L212-F1
#
_entry.id   AF-A0A415L212-F1
#
_cell.length_a   1.000
_cell.length_b   1.000
_cell.length_c   1.000
_cell.angle_alpha   90.00
_cell.angle_beta   90.00
_cell.angle_gamma   90.00
#
_symmetry.space_group_name_H-M   'P 1'
#
loop_
_entity.id
_entity.type
_entity.pdbx_description
1 polymer ?
#
loop_
_entity_poly.entity_id
_entity_poly.type
_entity_poly.pdbx_seq_one_letter_code
_entity_poly.pdbx_strand_id
1 'polypeptide(L)'
;TTIPAKGHVKGKVKIENATEATCEEGGNYDEVVYCTVCNKELSRTTVKTEAKGHVKGEVKIENATESTCEKGGSYDEVIYCTVCNKELSRTTVKTEAKGHKWNEGKITTEPTCTEEGVKTFQCMVCGKTKTEAVAALDHNWNEDFTVDKESTCEETGLKSIHCKRCDEKKDETTIPAKGHVKGKVKIENATEATCEVGGTYDEVIYCTVCNKELSRTTVKT
;
A
#
# COMPACT_ATOMS: atom_id res chain seq x y z
N THR A 1 -82.61 22.29 -78.80
CA THR A 1 -81.72 21.11 -78.71
C THR A 1 -80.49 21.48 -77.93
N THR A 2 -80.35 21.01 -76.69
CA THR A 2 -79.17 21.28 -75.86
C THR A 2 -78.01 20.44 -76.39
N ILE A 3 -76.92 21.09 -76.78
CA ILE A 3 -75.68 20.41 -77.16
C ILE A 3 -75.04 19.89 -75.85
N PRO A 4 -74.76 18.58 -75.72
CA PRO A 4 -74.15 18.04 -74.51
C PRO A 4 -72.71 18.54 -74.35
N ALA A 5 -72.28 18.75 -73.10
CA ALA A 5 -70.90 19.12 -72.79
C ALA A 5 -69.94 18.01 -73.24
N LYS A 6 -68.84 18.38 -73.91
CA LYS A 6 -67.84 17.46 -74.47
C LYS A 6 -67.02 16.66 -73.43
N GLY A 7 -67.23 16.91 -72.13
CA GLY A 7 -66.47 16.29 -71.04
C GLY A 7 -65.03 16.79 -70.95
N HIS A 8 -64.35 16.47 -69.84
CA HIS A 8 -62.92 16.77 -69.67
C HIS A 8 -62.06 15.61 -70.16
N VAL A 9 -60.99 15.92 -70.90
CA VAL A 9 -59.98 14.95 -71.35
C VAL A 9 -58.83 14.95 -70.35
N LYS A 10 -58.64 13.85 -69.62
CA LYS A 10 -57.56 13.72 -68.64
C LYS A 10 -56.19 13.78 -69.31
N GLY A 11 -55.34 14.67 -68.83
CA GLY A 11 -53.92 14.72 -69.20
C GLY A 11 -53.07 13.71 -68.44
N LYS A 12 -51.76 13.77 -68.67
CA LYS A 12 -50.78 13.01 -67.89
C LYS A 12 -50.73 13.55 -66.46
N VAL A 13 -50.40 12.68 -65.52
CA VAL A 13 -50.10 13.07 -64.14
C VAL A 13 -48.91 14.02 -64.15
N LYS A 14 -49.05 15.16 -63.46
CA LYS A 14 -47.97 16.09 -63.16
C LYS A 14 -47.65 16.03 -61.68
N ILE A 15 -46.36 16.16 -61.35
CA ILE A 15 -45.88 16.23 -59.98
C ILE A 15 -45.68 17.69 -59.60
N GLU A 16 -46.33 18.15 -58.53
CA GLU A 16 -46.24 19.51 -58.01
C GLU A 16 -45.97 19.51 -56.50
N ASN A 17 -45.56 20.64 -55.95
CA ASN A 17 -45.31 20.85 -54.51
C ASN A 17 -44.39 19.81 -53.84
N ALA A 18 -43.41 19.30 -54.58
CA ALA A 18 -42.49 18.29 -54.08
C ALA A 18 -41.59 18.84 -52.96
N THR A 19 -41.61 18.16 -51.82
CA THR A 19 -40.71 18.36 -50.68
C THR A 19 -39.92 17.09 -50.47
N GLU A 20 -38.59 17.21 -50.41
CA GLU A 20 -37.73 16.04 -50.26
C GLU A 20 -37.74 15.50 -48.83
N ALA A 21 -37.68 14.17 -48.71
CA ALA A 21 -37.50 13.51 -47.42
C ALA A 21 -36.11 13.81 -46.83
N THR A 22 -36.08 14.00 -45.51
CA THR A 22 -34.87 14.12 -44.69
C THR A 22 -34.56 12.79 -44.01
N CYS A 23 -33.55 12.75 -43.13
CA CYS A 23 -33.27 11.56 -42.32
C CYS A 23 -34.39 11.23 -41.32
N GLU A 24 -35.17 12.23 -40.89
CA GLU A 24 -36.15 12.08 -39.80
C GLU A 24 -37.59 12.30 -40.27
N GLU A 25 -37.78 13.14 -41.28
CA GLU A 25 -39.09 13.52 -41.79
C GLU A 25 -39.26 13.03 -43.23
N GLY A 26 -40.41 12.41 -43.49
CA GLY A 26 -40.82 12.04 -44.83
C GLY A 26 -41.12 13.25 -45.70
N GLY A 27 -40.81 13.15 -46.99
CA GLY A 27 -41.19 14.15 -47.98
C GLY A 27 -42.63 13.97 -48.45
N ASN A 28 -43.10 14.82 -49.34
CA ASN A 28 -44.38 14.65 -50.02
C ASN A 28 -44.38 15.32 -51.39
N TYR A 29 -45.30 14.92 -52.26
CA TYR A 29 -45.57 15.59 -53.51
C TYR A 29 -47.04 15.44 -53.90
N ASP A 30 -47.57 16.35 -54.70
CA ASP A 30 -48.93 16.28 -55.22
C ASP A 30 -48.94 15.69 -56.64
N GLU A 31 -49.76 14.66 -56.86
CA GLU A 31 -50.12 14.17 -58.19
C GLU A 31 -51.35 14.92 -58.68
N VAL A 32 -51.16 15.77 -59.69
CA VAL A 32 -52.21 16.62 -60.25
C VAL A 32 -52.50 16.24 -61.70
N VAL A 33 -53.78 16.04 -62.03
CA VAL A 33 -54.23 15.76 -63.40
C VAL A 33 -55.01 16.96 -63.91
N TYR A 34 -54.55 17.53 -65.02
CA TYR A 34 -55.21 18.65 -65.69
C TYR A 34 -55.96 18.18 -66.94
N CYS A 35 -57.00 18.91 -67.33
CA CYS A 35 -57.62 18.76 -68.63
C CYS A 35 -56.67 19.22 -69.73
N THR A 36 -56.40 18.39 -70.73
CA THR A 36 -55.49 18.76 -71.84
C THR A 36 -56.02 19.89 -72.73
N VAL A 37 -57.33 20.14 -72.68
CA VAL A 37 -58.02 21.10 -73.55
C VAL A 37 -58.21 22.46 -72.88
N CYS A 38 -58.55 22.49 -71.59
CA CYS A 38 -58.87 23.73 -70.88
C CYS A 38 -58.01 24.00 -69.63
N ASN A 39 -57.02 23.16 -69.35
CA ASN A 39 -56.10 23.26 -68.21
C ASN A 39 -56.77 23.31 -66.83
N LYS A 40 -58.07 23.01 -66.72
CA LYS A 40 -58.74 22.89 -65.44
C LYS A 40 -58.18 21.69 -64.66
N GLU A 41 -57.88 21.89 -63.38
CA GLU A 41 -57.52 20.80 -62.46
C GLU A 41 -58.69 19.83 -62.34
N LEU A 42 -58.42 18.54 -62.57
CA LEU A 42 -59.42 17.47 -62.53
C LEU A 42 -59.31 16.63 -61.26
N SER A 43 -58.10 16.49 -60.73
CA SER A 43 -57.85 15.79 -59.47
C SER A 43 -56.50 16.18 -58.90
N ARG A 44 -56.39 16.11 -57.57
CA ARG A 44 -55.16 16.26 -56.80
C ARG A 44 -55.10 15.17 -55.75
N THR A 45 -53.94 14.56 -55.59
CA THR A 45 -53.69 13.59 -54.53
C THR A 45 -52.30 13.81 -53.96
N THR A 46 -52.20 14.06 -52.67
CA THR A 46 -50.91 14.21 -51.98
C THR A 46 -50.36 12.83 -51.63
N VAL A 47 -49.19 12.52 -52.15
CA VAL A 47 -48.44 11.30 -51.86
C VAL A 47 -47.37 11.62 -50.82
N LYS A 48 -47.38 10.92 -49.69
CA LYS A 48 -46.33 11.01 -48.67
C LYS A 48 -45.25 9.97 -48.94
N THR A 49 -44.01 10.35 -48.69
CA THR A 49 -42.84 9.47 -48.79
C THR A 49 -42.26 9.25 -47.40
N GLU A 50 -41.64 8.10 -47.18
CA GLU A 50 -41.00 7.79 -45.90
C GLU A 50 -39.70 8.59 -45.71
N ALA A 51 -39.30 8.76 -44.45
CA ALA A 51 -37.99 9.35 -44.13
C ALA A 51 -36.85 8.48 -44.69
N LYS A 52 -35.75 9.11 -45.09
CA LYS A 52 -34.55 8.40 -45.60
C LYS A 52 -33.85 7.57 -44.53
N GLY A 53 -34.14 7.83 -43.25
CA GLY A 53 -33.47 7.19 -42.13
C GLY A 53 -32.02 7.67 -41.95
N HIS A 54 -31.36 7.10 -40.96
CA HIS A 54 -29.96 7.42 -40.65
C HIS A 54 -29.00 6.38 -41.23
N VAL A 55 -27.89 6.87 -41.79
CA VAL A 55 -26.78 6.04 -42.27
C VAL A 55 -25.68 6.10 -41.22
N LYS A 56 -25.39 4.98 -40.56
CA LYS A 56 -24.34 4.91 -39.53
C LYS A 56 -22.96 5.19 -40.15
N GLY A 57 -22.24 6.15 -39.58
CA GLY A 57 -20.83 6.38 -39.87
C GLY A 57 -19.91 5.44 -39.10
N GLU A 58 -18.62 5.69 -39.24
CA GLU A 58 -17.58 5.01 -38.46
C GLU A 58 -17.62 5.42 -36.99
N VAL A 59 -17.09 4.55 -36.13
CA VAL A 59 -16.94 4.85 -34.71
C VAL A 59 -15.89 5.94 -34.54
N LYS A 60 -16.27 7.03 -33.86
CA LYS A 60 -15.37 8.09 -33.44
C LYS A 60 -15.06 7.96 -31.95
N ILE A 61 -13.81 8.23 -31.59
CA ILE A 61 -13.35 8.27 -30.20
C ILE A 61 -13.36 9.71 -29.73
N GLU A 62 -14.13 9.99 -28.68
CA GLU A 62 -14.28 11.32 -28.08
C GLU A 62 -14.06 11.27 -26.56
N ASN A 63 -13.88 12.43 -25.92
CA ASN A 63 -13.78 12.58 -24.46
C ASN A 63 -12.74 11.65 -23.80
N ALA A 64 -11.62 11.38 -24.50
CA ALA A 64 -10.57 10.53 -24.01
C ALA A 64 -9.88 11.15 -22.78
N THR A 65 -9.87 10.40 -21.68
CA THR A 65 -9.13 10.70 -20.47
C THR A 65 -8.13 9.58 -20.24
N GLU A 66 -6.86 9.95 -20.01
CA GLU A 66 -5.81 8.94 -19.82
C GLU A 66 -5.91 8.26 -18.46
N SER A 67 -5.55 6.98 -18.43
CA SER A 67 -5.37 6.25 -17.18
C SER A 67 -4.08 6.66 -16.45
N THR A 68 -4.19 6.69 -15.13
CA THR A 68 -3.10 6.95 -14.18
C THR A 68 -2.72 5.67 -13.45
N CYS A 69 -1.75 5.73 -12.53
CA CYS A 69 -1.38 4.58 -11.70
C CYS A 69 -2.54 4.06 -10.82
N GLU A 70 -3.47 4.92 -10.42
CA GLU A 70 -4.51 4.57 -9.42
C GLU A 70 -5.93 4.65 -9.96
N LYS A 71 -6.15 5.51 -10.95
CA LYS A 71 -7.45 5.73 -11.56
C LYS A 71 -7.39 5.38 -13.04
N GLY A 72 -8.31 4.54 -13.46
CA GLY A 72 -8.58 4.26 -14.87
C GLY A 72 -8.99 5.52 -15.64
N GLY A 73 -8.75 5.50 -16.95
CA GLY A 73 -9.23 6.52 -17.89
C GLY A 73 -10.55 6.10 -18.51
N SER A 74 -11.02 6.85 -19.50
CA SER A 74 -12.21 6.50 -20.28
C SER A 74 -12.22 7.22 -21.62
N TYR A 75 -13.01 6.73 -22.56
CA TYR A 75 -13.33 7.43 -23.80
C TYR A 75 -14.76 7.08 -24.23
N ASP A 76 -15.36 7.91 -25.06
CA ASP A 76 -16.67 7.66 -25.67
C ASP A 76 -16.49 7.15 -27.10
N GLU A 77 -17.15 6.05 -27.41
CA GLU A 77 -17.39 5.60 -28.78
C GLU A 77 -18.70 6.21 -29.29
N VAL A 78 -18.60 7.10 -30.27
CA VAL A 78 -19.74 7.85 -30.81
C VAL A 78 -19.93 7.54 -32.29
N ILE A 79 -21.16 7.23 -32.68
CA ILE A 79 -21.53 7.01 -34.08
C ILE A 79 -22.46 8.13 -34.51
N TYR A 80 -22.08 8.83 -35.58
CA TYR A 80 -22.88 9.88 -36.19
C TYR A 80 -23.52 9.40 -37.50
N CYS A 81 -24.65 10.00 -37.86
CA CYS A 81 -25.20 9.86 -39.20
C CYS A 81 -24.26 10.55 -40.20
N THR A 82 -23.84 9.86 -41.26
CA THR A 82 -22.96 10.46 -42.29
C THR A 82 -23.65 11.55 -43.12
N VAL A 83 -24.98 11.55 -43.13
CA VAL A 83 -25.80 12.47 -43.95
C VAL A 83 -26.14 13.75 -43.19
N CYS A 84 -26.59 13.64 -41.93
CA CYS A 84 -27.08 14.78 -41.15
C CYS A 84 -26.26 15.09 -39.89
N ASN A 85 -25.18 14.35 -39.62
CA ASN A 85 -24.32 14.47 -38.43
C ASN A 85 -25.04 14.34 -37.07
N LYS A 86 -26.27 13.82 -37.05
CA LYS A 86 -26.96 13.49 -35.80
C LYS A 86 -26.21 12.36 -35.07
N GLU A 87 -26.00 12.52 -33.77
CA GLU A 87 -25.51 11.46 -32.90
C GLU A 87 -26.54 10.32 -32.84
N LEU A 88 -26.13 9.11 -33.25
CA LEU A 88 -26.99 7.93 -33.28
C LEU A 88 -26.81 7.07 -32.04
N SER A 89 -25.59 7.02 -31.51
CA SER A 89 -25.28 6.28 -30.29
C SER A 89 -23.99 6.80 -29.65
N ARG A 90 -23.93 6.68 -28.33
CA ARG A 90 -22.75 6.93 -27.51
C ARG A 90 -22.59 5.82 -26.50
N THR A 91 -21.38 5.29 -26.39
CA THR A 91 -21.02 4.30 -25.36
C THR A 91 -19.72 4.73 -24.70
N THR A 92 -19.73 4.90 -23.38
CA THR A 92 -18.52 5.21 -22.61
C THR A 92 -17.77 3.92 -22.27
N VAL A 93 -16.54 3.80 -22.76
CA VAL A 93 -15.62 2.71 -22.46
C VAL A 93 -14.68 3.15 -21.35
N LYS A 94 -14.67 2.40 -20.24
CA LYS A 94 -13.72 2.61 -19.14
C LYS A 94 -12.46 1.79 -19.39
N THR A 95 -11.32 2.35 -19.01
CA THR A 95 -10.02 1.67 -19.04
C THR A 95 -9.55 1.46 -17.61
N GLU A 96 -8.78 0.39 -17.39
CA GLU A 96 -8.23 0.11 -16.07
C GLU A 96 -7.08 1.06 -15.70
N ALA A 97 -6.80 1.17 -14.40
CA ALA A 97 -5.62 1.88 -13.93
C ALA A 97 -4.35 1.18 -14.41
N LYS A 98 -3.29 1.94 -14.70
CA LYS A 98 -1.99 1.40 -15.14
C LYS A 98 -1.27 0.60 -14.05
N GLY A 99 -1.70 0.75 -12.80
CA GLY A 99 -1.01 0.19 -11.65
C GLY A 99 0.32 0.90 -11.35
N HIS A 100 0.98 0.45 -10.29
CA HIS A 100 2.28 0.98 -9.88
C HIS A 100 3.42 0.14 -10.44
N LYS A 101 4.43 0.82 -10.99
CA LYS A 101 5.72 0.22 -11.36
C LYS A 101 6.75 0.54 -10.27
N TRP A 102 6.86 -0.35 -9.29
CA TRP A 102 7.77 -0.21 -8.17
C TRP A 102 9.24 -0.41 -8.59
N ASN A 103 10.16 0.30 -7.94
CA ASN A 103 11.60 0.02 -8.02
C ASN A 103 11.98 -1.24 -7.21
N GLU A 104 13.27 -1.56 -7.12
CA GLU A 104 13.79 -2.71 -6.35
C GLU A 104 13.61 -2.60 -4.82
N GLY A 105 13.24 -1.40 -4.36
CA GLY A 105 13.14 -1.03 -2.96
C GLY A 105 14.51 -0.91 -2.28
N LYS A 106 14.54 -0.19 -1.15
CA LYS A 106 15.76 -0.04 -0.33
C LYS A 106 15.42 -0.19 1.15
N ILE A 107 16.34 -0.74 1.93
CA ILE A 107 16.23 -0.73 3.39
C ILE A 107 16.31 0.73 3.84
N THR A 108 15.25 1.20 4.50
CA THR A 108 15.17 2.55 5.07
C THR A 108 15.33 2.52 6.59
N THR A 109 15.03 1.38 7.20
CA THR A 109 15.27 1.11 8.62
C THR A 109 15.88 -0.28 8.72
N GLU A 110 17.10 -0.38 9.26
CA GLU A 110 17.75 -1.67 9.47
C GLU A 110 17.04 -2.46 10.58
N PRO A 111 16.83 -3.78 10.42
CA PRO A 111 16.29 -4.62 11.48
C PRO A 111 17.28 -4.74 12.65
N THR A 112 16.76 -4.86 13.87
CA THR A 112 17.55 -5.15 15.09
C THR A 112 17.33 -6.58 15.55
N CYS A 113 17.89 -6.99 16.69
CA CYS A 113 17.64 -8.33 17.25
C CYS A 113 16.16 -8.57 17.57
N THR A 114 15.42 -7.53 17.93
CA THR A 114 14.03 -7.65 18.42
C THR A 114 13.02 -6.85 17.60
N GLU A 115 13.47 -5.86 16.83
CA GLU A 115 12.59 -4.99 16.05
C GLU A 115 12.76 -5.25 14.55
N GLU A 116 11.64 -5.30 13.83
CA GLU A 116 11.62 -5.40 12.39
C GLU A 116 12.19 -4.13 11.72
N GLY A 117 12.93 -4.32 10.64
CA GLY A 117 13.35 -3.26 9.75
C GLY A 117 12.25 -2.91 8.74
N VAL A 118 12.53 -1.92 7.89
CA VAL A 118 11.59 -1.45 6.86
C VAL A 118 12.29 -1.35 5.53
N LYS A 119 11.70 -1.99 4.51
CA LYS A 119 12.07 -1.82 3.10
C LYS A 119 11.05 -0.93 2.40
N THR A 120 11.50 0.19 1.85
CA THR A 120 10.64 1.15 1.14
C THR A 120 10.81 1.04 -0.36
N PHE A 121 9.68 0.98 -1.08
CA PHE A 121 9.58 0.99 -2.53
C PHE A 121 8.98 2.31 -3.01
N GLN A 122 9.38 2.74 -4.19
CA GLN A 122 8.83 3.93 -4.86
C GLN A 122 8.36 3.58 -6.26
N CYS A 123 7.16 4.04 -6.63
CA CYS A 123 6.64 3.94 -7.98
C CYS A 123 7.43 4.89 -8.89
N MET A 124 8.08 4.36 -9.92
CA MET A 124 8.91 5.14 -10.83
C MET A 124 8.11 6.06 -11.76
N VAL A 125 6.78 5.91 -11.80
CA VAL A 125 5.88 6.69 -12.65
C VAL A 125 5.23 7.84 -11.88
N CYS A 126 4.68 7.58 -10.68
CA CYS A 126 3.92 8.58 -9.92
C CYS A 126 4.56 8.99 -8.59
N GLY A 127 5.70 8.41 -8.21
CA GLY A 127 6.44 8.78 -7.00
C GLY A 127 5.85 8.30 -5.67
N LYS A 128 4.64 7.71 -5.66
CA LYS A 128 4.05 7.08 -4.46
C LYS A 128 4.96 6.00 -3.90
N THR A 129 4.84 5.76 -2.60
CA THR A 129 5.67 4.80 -1.87
C THR A 129 4.83 3.72 -1.21
N LYS A 130 5.40 2.52 -1.06
CA LYS A 130 4.89 1.46 -0.20
C LYS A 130 6.02 0.88 0.64
N THR A 131 5.69 0.25 1.76
CA THR A 131 6.68 -0.35 2.67
C THR A 131 6.38 -1.82 2.89
N GLU A 132 7.43 -2.61 3.08
CA GLU A 132 7.37 -4.00 3.51
C GLU A 132 8.26 -4.17 4.74
N ALA A 133 7.81 -4.97 5.69
CA ALA A 133 8.58 -5.31 6.88
C ALA A 133 9.77 -6.20 6.53
N VAL A 134 10.88 -6.01 7.22
CA VAL A 134 12.05 -6.88 7.16
C VAL A 134 12.20 -7.52 8.52
N ALA A 135 12.14 -8.85 8.56
CA ALA A 135 12.19 -9.59 9.82
C ALA A 135 13.36 -9.15 10.71
N ALA A 136 13.13 -9.13 12.02
CA ALA A 136 14.18 -8.94 13.01
C ALA A 136 15.29 -9.99 12.82
N LEU A 137 16.51 -9.65 13.23
CA LEU A 137 17.70 -10.48 13.02
C LEU A 137 17.83 -11.64 14.00
N ASP A 138 16.95 -11.70 14.99
CA ASP A 138 17.07 -12.50 16.21
C ASP A 138 18.39 -12.25 16.96
N HIS A 139 18.47 -12.81 18.16
CA HIS A 139 19.70 -12.78 18.94
C HIS A 139 20.75 -13.73 18.34
N ASN A 140 21.97 -13.22 18.21
CA ASN A 140 23.14 -14.02 17.85
C ASN A 140 24.01 -14.17 19.09
N TRP A 141 23.89 -15.30 19.78
CA TRP A 141 24.53 -15.52 21.07
C TRP A 141 26.03 -15.83 20.96
N ASN A 142 26.80 -15.42 21.97
CA ASN A 142 28.14 -15.95 22.19
C ASN A 142 28.09 -17.44 22.56
N GLU A 143 29.18 -18.16 22.26
CA GLU A 143 29.30 -19.59 22.61
C GLU A 143 29.69 -19.76 24.07
N ASP A 144 30.54 -18.85 24.58
CA ASP A 144 31.08 -18.89 25.92
C ASP A 144 30.35 -17.94 26.89
N PHE A 145 30.38 -18.31 28.16
CA PHE A 145 29.99 -17.45 29.26
C PHE A 145 31.00 -16.32 29.46
N THR A 146 30.50 -15.12 29.75
CA THR A 146 31.30 -14.00 30.25
C THR A 146 30.97 -13.73 31.70
N VAL A 147 31.98 -13.33 32.49
CA VAL A 147 31.77 -12.96 33.90
C VAL A 147 31.22 -11.53 33.94
N ASP A 148 29.99 -11.39 34.45
CA ASP A 148 29.31 -10.11 34.61
C ASP A 148 29.68 -9.43 35.94
N LYS A 149 29.84 -10.26 36.98
CA LYS A 149 30.26 -9.82 38.31
C LYS A 149 31.24 -10.84 38.88
N GLU A 150 32.44 -10.40 39.23
CA GLU A 150 33.44 -11.25 39.88
C GLU A 150 32.97 -11.71 41.26
N SER A 151 33.29 -12.96 41.63
CA SER A 151 33.03 -13.46 42.99
C SER A 151 34.07 -12.97 43.99
N THR A 152 33.62 -12.71 45.22
CA THR A 152 34.48 -12.31 46.34
C THR A 152 34.55 -13.41 47.39
N CYS A 153 35.20 -13.17 48.54
CA CYS A 153 35.22 -14.12 49.65
C CYS A 153 33.83 -14.40 50.23
N GLU A 154 32.89 -13.46 50.07
CA GLU A 154 31.58 -13.49 50.75
C GLU A 154 30.43 -13.48 49.76
N GLU A 155 30.57 -12.73 48.66
CA GLU A 155 29.53 -12.58 47.66
C GLU A 155 29.79 -13.51 46.48
N THR A 156 28.73 -14.18 46.03
CA THR A 156 28.73 -14.89 44.75
C THR A 156 28.92 -13.91 43.60
N GLY A 157 29.66 -14.34 42.58
CA GLY A 157 29.73 -13.67 41.29
C GLY A 157 28.59 -14.09 40.37
N LEU A 158 28.61 -13.59 39.14
CA LEU A 158 27.60 -13.84 38.12
C LEU A 158 28.26 -13.98 36.76
N LYS A 159 27.77 -14.93 35.95
CA LYS A 159 28.13 -15.07 34.54
C LYS A 159 26.89 -15.33 33.69
N SER A 160 26.91 -14.86 32.45
CA SER A 160 25.84 -15.10 31.47
C SER A 160 26.40 -15.20 30.05
N ILE A 161 25.55 -15.61 29.10
CA ILE A 161 25.87 -15.59 27.67
C ILE A 161 25.25 -14.34 27.05
N HIS A 162 26.08 -13.48 26.45
CA HIS A 162 25.66 -12.22 25.84
C HIS A 162 25.38 -12.38 24.35
N CYS A 163 24.43 -11.59 23.83
CA CYS A 163 24.25 -11.43 22.40
C CYS A 163 25.44 -10.65 21.79
N LYS A 164 25.89 -11.06 20.61
CA LYS A 164 26.98 -10.40 19.85
C LYS A 164 26.58 -9.05 19.25
N ARG A 165 25.27 -8.75 19.22
CA ARG A 165 24.70 -7.58 18.52
C ARG A 165 24.00 -6.59 19.44
N CYS A 166 23.62 -7.00 20.66
CA CYS A 166 22.89 -6.18 21.62
C CYS A 166 23.22 -6.60 23.05
N ASP A 167 22.75 -5.84 24.04
CA ASP A 167 23.07 -6.06 25.46
C ASP A 167 22.20 -7.14 26.15
N GLU A 168 21.39 -7.88 25.37
CA GLU A 168 20.57 -8.95 25.92
C GLU A 168 21.44 -10.14 26.36
N LYS A 169 21.03 -10.80 27.44
CA LYS A 169 21.75 -11.93 28.05
C LYS A 169 20.84 -13.12 28.31
N LYS A 170 21.40 -14.32 28.30
CA LYS A 170 20.71 -15.56 28.64
C LYS A 170 21.56 -16.50 29.50
N ASP A 171 20.93 -17.58 29.96
CA ASP A 171 21.57 -18.67 30.70
C ASP A 171 22.33 -18.21 31.96
N GLU A 172 21.86 -17.14 32.60
CA GLU A 172 22.52 -16.53 33.76
C GLU A 172 22.73 -17.53 34.91
N THR A 173 23.97 -17.60 35.41
CA THR A 173 24.38 -18.55 36.46
C THR A 173 25.29 -17.87 37.48
N THR A 174 25.15 -18.22 38.75
CA THR A 174 25.99 -17.70 39.82
C THR A 174 27.37 -18.38 39.86
N ILE A 175 28.38 -17.61 40.23
CA ILE A 175 29.73 -18.11 40.53
C ILE A 175 29.85 -18.17 42.05
N PRO A 176 30.12 -19.34 42.67
CA PRO A 176 30.25 -19.44 44.12
C PRO A 176 31.25 -18.44 44.70
N ALA A 177 30.97 -17.95 45.91
CA ALA A 177 31.92 -17.15 46.66
C ALA A 177 33.20 -17.96 46.89
N LYS A 178 34.36 -17.30 46.84
CA LYS A 178 35.69 -17.92 46.98
C LYS A 178 35.91 -18.49 48.39
N GLY A 179 35.10 -18.06 49.36
CA GLY A 179 35.26 -18.38 50.77
C GLY A 179 36.48 -17.69 51.39
N HIS A 180 36.72 -17.98 52.67
CA HIS A 180 37.85 -17.43 53.40
C HIS A 180 38.99 -18.45 53.54
N VAL A 181 40.20 -17.99 53.31
CA VAL A 181 41.42 -18.79 53.50
C VAL A 181 42.09 -18.34 54.79
N LYS A 182 42.15 -19.24 55.79
CA LYS A 182 42.74 -18.93 57.11
C LYS A 182 44.23 -18.60 56.98
N GLY A 183 44.63 -17.44 57.50
CA GLY A 183 46.02 -17.04 57.64
C GLY A 183 46.69 -17.66 58.87
N LYS A 184 47.94 -17.26 59.10
CA LYS A 184 48.66 -17.59 60.33
C LYS A 184 48.05 -16.83 61.51
N VAL A 185 48.15 -17.43 62.70
CA VAL A 185 47.79 -16.76 63.95
C VAL A 185 48.67 -15.51 64.10
N LYS A 186 48.03 -14.38 64.34
CA LYS A 186 48.67 -13.13 64.74
C LYS A 186 48.40 -12.88 66.21
N ILE A 187 49.42 -12.41 66.92
CA ILE A 187 49.30 -11.98 68.30
C ILE A 187 49.03 -10.48 68.31
N GLU A 188 47.91 -10.09 68.89
CA GLU A 188 47.49 -8.69 69.03
C GLU A 188 47.09 -8.40 70.49
N ASN A 189 46.98 -7.12 70.84
CA ASN A 189 46.49 -6.67 72.17
C ASN A 189 47.20 -7.32 73.38
N ALA A 190 48.51 -7.56 73.28
CA ALA A 190 49.30 -8.12 74.36
C ALA A 190 49.41 -7.13 75.54
N THR A 191 49.05 -7.57 76.73
CA THR A 191 49.23 -6.88 78.01
C THR A 191 50.14 -7.72 78.90
N GLU A 192 51.15 -7.08 79.49
CA GLU A 192 52.10 -7.76 80.36
C GLU A 192 51.46 -8.11 81.71
N ALA A 193 51.87 -9.25 82.27
CA ALA A 193 51.46 -9.64 83.61
C ALA A 193 52.06 -8.70 84.66
N THR A 194 51.33 -8.50 85.75
CA THR A 194 51.80 -7.77 86.93
C THR A 194 51.95 -8.73 88.11
N CYS A 195 52.41 -8.22 89.26
CA CYS A 195 52.51 -9.00 90.51
C CYS A 195 51.16 -9.46 91.08
N GLU A 196 50.04 -8.90 90.63
CA GLU A 196 48.69 -9.18 91.16
C GLU A 196 47.70 -9.72 90.11
N VAL A 197 47.98 -9.52 88.81
CA VAL A 197 47.07 -9.87 87.70
C VAL A 197 47.86 -10.50 86.55
N GLY A 198 47.40 -11.65 86.05
CA GLY A 198 47.98 -12.32 84.87
C GLY A 198 47.84 -11.50 83.59
N GLY A 199 48.77 -11.70 82.66
CA GLY A 199 48.79 -11.01 81.36
C GLY A 199 47.71 -11.54 80.41
N THR A 200 47.48 -10.84 79.30
CA THR A 200 46.54 -11.30 78.25
C THR A 200 47.07 -11.00 76.86
N TYR A 201 46.71 -11.82 75.87
CA TYR A 201 46.90 -11.48 74.46
C TYR A 201 45.77 -12.07 73.61
N ASP A 202 45.53 -11.53 72.42
CA ASP A 202 44.57 -12.06 71.46
C ASP A 202 45.30 -12.88 70.37
N GLU A 203 44.83 -14.10 70.14
CA GLU A 203 45.14 -14.88 68.93
C GLU A 203 44.09 -14.54 67.86
N VAL A 204 44.50 -13.82 66.82
CA VAL A 204 43.62 -13.39 65.73
C VAL A 204 44.00 -14.10 64.44
N ILE A 205 43.01 -14.64 63.73
CA ILE A 205 43.19 -15.24 62.40
C ILE A 205 42.46 -14.39 61.38
N TYR A 206 43.20 -13.87 60.40
CA TYR A 206 42.65 -13.12 59.27
C TYR A 206 42.57 -13.98 58.01
N CYS A 207 41.63 -13.67 57.12
CA CYS A 207 41.61 -14.20 55.77
C CYS A 207 42.82 -13.67 54.99
N THR A 208 43.59 -14.54 54.35
CA THR A 208 44.76 -14.10 53.56
C THR A 208 44.39 -13.38 52.26
N VAL A 209 43.15 -13.51 51.80
CA VAL A 209 42.67 -12.95 50.53
C VAL A 209 42.03 -11.57 50.74
N CYS A 210 41.16 -11.41 51.74
CA CYS A 210 40.40 -10.18 51.97
C CYS A 210 40.71 -9.47 53.29
N ASN A 211 41.66 -9.98 54.09
CA ASN A 211 42.03 -9.45 55.41
C ASN A 211 40.91 -9.35 56.44
N LYS A 212 39.75 -9.98 56.21
CA LYS A 212 38.69 -10.07 57.21
C LYS A 212 39.10 -10.92 58.40
N GLU A 213 38.77 -10.47 59.61
CA GLU A 213 38.92 -11.26 60.84
C GLU A 213 37.97 -12.47 60.80
N LEU A 214 38.54 -13.67 60.92
CA LEU A 214 37.82 -14.94 60.89
C LEU A 214 37.55 -15.48 62.28
N SER A 215 38.48 -15.25 63.20
CA SER A 215 38.35 -15.65 64.60
C SER A 215 39.29 -14.83 65.47
N ARG A 216 38.87 -14.62 66.71
CA ARG A 216 39.66 -14.03 67.79
C ARG A 216 39.48 -14.86 69.05
N THR A 217 40.56 -15.13 69.75
CA THR A 217 40.53 -15.82 71.05
C THR A 217 41.50 -15.14 72.00
N THR A 218 40.98 -14.67 73.13
CA THR A 218 41.80 -14.05 74.18
C THR A 218 42.39 -15.13 75.08
N VAL A 219 43.71 -15.17 75.17
CA VAL A 219 44.48 -16.08 76.02
C VAL A 219 44.93 -15.32 77.26
N LYS A 220 44.68 -15.90 78.44
CA LYS A 220 45.20 -15.40 79.73
C LYS A 220 46.45 -16.19 80.09
N THR A 221 47.49 -15.50 80.56
CA THR A 221 48.78 -16.08 80.95
C THR A 221 49.04 -15.92 82.43
#